data_AF-A0A950UHU8-F1
#
_entry.id   AF-A0A950UHU8-F1
#
_cell.length_a   1.000
_cell.length_b   1.000
_cell.length_c   1.000
_cell.angle_alpha   90.00
_cell.angle_beta   90.00
_cell.angle_gamma   90.00
#
_symmetry.space_group_name_H-M   'P 1'
#
loop_
_entity.id
_entity.type
_entity.pdbx_description
1 polymer ?
#
loop_
_entity_poly.entity_id
_entity_poly.type
_entity_poly.pdbx_seq_one_letter_code
_entity_poly.pdbx_strand_id
1 'polypeptide(L)' 'MFGRKTDPKAIADHKAAKKALHTNQHAEIKAGIREETDTYRALNARVVETEKNVPWYRR' A
#
# COMPACT_ATOMS: atom_id res chain seq x y z
N MET A 1 14.47 26.72 -7.77
CA MET A 1 13.25 25.96 -7.41
C MET A 1 13.55 24.47 -7.63
N PHE A 2 13.78 23.72 -6.56
CA PHE A 2 14.16 22.30 -6.64
C PHE A 2 12.96 21.45 -7.06
N GLY A 3 12.93 21.00 -8.31
CA GLY A 3 12.04 19.93 -8.75
C GLY A 3 12.39 18.66 -7.99
N ARG A 4 11.62 18.36 -6.93
CA ARG A 4 11.71 17.10 -6.19
C ARG A 4 11.41 15.98 -7.18
N LYS A 5 12.44 15.31 -7.69
CA LYS A 5 12.28 14.15 -8.56
C LYS A 5 11.55 13.09 -7.75
N THR A 6 10.29 12.88 -8.08
CA THR A 6 9.50 11.74 -7.64
C THR A 6 10.30 10.48 -7.91
N ASP A 7 10.62 9.70 -6.87
CA ASP A 7 11.31 8.43 -7.04
C ASP A 7 10.34 7.43 -7.71
N PRO A 8 10.57 7.03 -8.97
CA PRO A 8 9.69 6.09 -9.66
C PRO A 8 9.62 4.74 -8.96
N LYS A 9 10.67 4.35 -8.23
CA LYS A 9 10.72 3.12 -7.44
C LYS A 9 9.77 3.19 -6.25
N ALA A 10 9.77 4.30 -5.51
CA ALA A 10 8.85 4.50 -4.40
C ALA A 10 7.38 4.44 -4.83
N ILE A 11 7.06 4.98 -6.02
CA ILE A 11 5.72 4.84 -6.60
C ILE A 11 5.41 3.38 -6.95
N ALA A 12 6.35 2.67 -7.59
CA ALA A 12 6.16 1.28 -7.97
C ALA A 12 5.93 0.39 -6.73
N ASP A 13 6.72 0.60 -5.68
CA ASP A 13 6.62 -0.13 -4.42
C ASP A 13 5.27 0.13 -3.72
N HIS A 14 4.81 1.38 -3.68
CA HIS A 14 3.49 1.71 -3.14
C HIS A 14 2.34 1.10 -3.97
N LYS A 15 2.44 1.13 -5.30
CA LYS A 15 1.45 0.46 -6.19
C LYS A 15 1.42 -1.05 -5.96
N ALA A 16 2.59 -1.68 -5.80
CA ALA A 16 2.69 -3.11 -5.52
C ALA A 16 2.08 -3.47 -4.15
N ALA A 17 2.38 -2.68 -3.11
CA ALA A 17 1.80 -2.83 -1.78
C ALA A 17 0.27 -2.69 -1.81
N LYS A 18 -0.27 -1.67 -2.49
CA LYS A 18 -1.72 -1.50 -2.67
C LYS A 18 -2.35 -2.67 -3.41
N LYS A 19 -1.73 -3.14 -4.49
CA LYS A 19 -2.22 -4.31 -5.23
C LYS A 19 -2.31 -5.54 -4.32
N ALA A 20 -1.26 -5.80 -3.52
CA ALA A 20 -1.24 -6.91 -2.58
C ALA A 20 -2.36 -6.82 -1.53
N LEU A 21 -2.56 -5.63 -0.94
CA LEU A 21 -3.65 -5.39 0.02
C LEU A 21 -5.03 -5.67 -0.60
N HIS A 22 -5.29 -5.13 -1.80
CA HIS A 22 -6.56 -5.35 -2.49
C HIS A 22 -6.77 -6.81 -2.89
N THR A 23 -5.72 -7.50 -3.35
CA THR A 23 -5.80 -8.94 -3.66
C THR A 23 -6.15 -9.75 -2.42
N ASN A 24 -5.53 -9.46 -1.28
CA ASN A 24 -5.86 -10.12 -0.02
C ASN A 24 -7.31 -9.83 0.41
N GLN A 25 -7.73 -8.56 0.35
CA GLN A 25 -9.10 -8.18 0.68
C GLN A 25 -10.13 -8.89 -0.21
N HIS A 26 -9.87 -9.00 -1.51
CA HIS A 26 -10.74 -9.77 -2.41
C HIS A 26 -10.77 -11.27 -2.06
N ALA A 27 -9.64 -11.86 -1.68
CA ALA A 27 -9.56 -13.25 -1.26
C ALA A 27 -10.34 -13.48 0.06
N GLU A 28 -10.20 -12.58 1.03
CA GLU A 28 -10.91 -12.60 2.30
C GLU A 28 -12.42 -12.47 2.11
N ILE A 29 -12.86 -11.50 1.30
CA ILE A 29 -14.28 -11.33 0.96
C ILE A 29 -14.83 -12.60 0.28
N LYS A 30 -14.08 -13.19 -0.66
CA LYS A 30 -14.47 -14.44 -1.32
C LYS A 30 -14.54 -15.62 -0.35
N ALA A 31 -13.67 -15.65 0.66
CA ALA A 31 -13.69 -16.63 1.74
C ALA A 31 -14.77 -16.35 2.80
N GLY A 32 -15.50 -15.24 2.70
CA GLY A 32 -16.50 -14.83 3.68
C GLY A 32 -15.92 -14.24 4.97
N ILE A 33 -14.63 -13.94 5.00
CA ILE A 33 -13.95 -13.32 6.14
C ILE A 33 -14.34 -11.84 6.18
N ARG A 34 -14.98 -11.43 7.27
CA ARG A 34 -15.42 -10.05 7.52
C ARG A 34 -14.58 -9.35 8.60
N GLU A 35 -13.81 -10.12 9.34
CA GLU A 35 -12.92 -9.60 10.37
C GLU A 35 -11.59 -9.18 9.77
N GLU A 36 -10.96 -8.20 10.41
CA GLU A 36 -9.64 -7.75 10.02
C GLU A 36 -8.60 -8.81 10.39
N THR A 37 -7.92 -9.37 9.39
CA THR A 37 -6.91 -10.39 9.61
C THR A 37 -5.53 -9.79 9.87
N ASP A 38 -4.64 -10.56 10.50
CA ASP A 38 -3.24 -10.17 10.66
C ASP A 38 -2.54 -9.97 9.31
N THR A 39 -2.94 -10.73 8.28
CA THR A 39 -2.44 -10.56 6.91
C THR A 39 -2.86 -9.21 6.34
N TYR A 40 -4.13 -8.82 6.51
CA TYR A 40 -4.62 -7.51 6.11
C TYR A 40 -3.84 -6.39 6.81
N ARG A 41 -3.64 -6.52 8.13
CA ARG A 41 -2.87 -5.55 8.93
C ARG A 41 -1.43 -5.41 8.45
N ALA A 42 -0.74 -6.52 8.20
CA ALA A 42 0.64 -6.52 7.71
C ALA A 42 0.76 -5.86 6.33
N LEU A 43 -0.17 -6.16 5.41
CA LEU A 43 -0.20 -5.55 4.09
C LEU A 43 -0.54 -4.06 4.15
N ASN A 44 -1.47 -3.66 5.03
CA ASN A 44 -1.83 -2.27 5.24
C ASN A 44 -0.67 -1.46 5.84
N ALA A 45 0.06 -2.03 6.81
CA ALA A 45 1.28 -1.42 7.35
C ALA A 45 2.32 -1.16 6.25
N ARG A 46 2.51 -2.12 5.34
CA ARG A 46 3.42 -1.98 4.20
C ARG A 46 2.99 -0.91 3.20
N VAL A 47 1.67 -0.74 2.99
CA VAL A 47 1.13 0.39 2.20
C VAL A 47 1.50 1.71 2.87
N VAL A 48 1.27 1.84 4.18
CA VAL A 48 1.58 3.07 4.93
C VAL A 48 3.09 3.37 4.93
N GLU A 49 3.95 2.37 5.08
CA GLU A 49 5.40 2.55 5.00
C GLU A 49 5.87 3.02 3.62
N THR A 50 5.34 2.42 2.56
CA THR A 50 5.68 2.82 1.19
C THR A 50 5.11 4.19 0.84
N GLU A 51 3.93 4.54 1.34
CA GLU A 51 3.27 5.83 1.13
C GLU A 51 4.08 7.01 1.70
N LYS A 52 4.76 6.82 2.84
CA LYS A 52 5.68 7.83 3.42
C LYS A 52 6.82 8.25 2.50
N ASN A 53 7.19 7.38 1.56
CA ASN A 53 8.27 7.62 0.59
C ASN A 53 7.77 8.30 -0.69
N VAL A 54 6.45 8.52 -0.83
CA VAL A 54 5.87 9.10 -2.04
C VAL A 54 5.58 10.60 -1.85
N PRO A 55 5.90 11.46 -2.85
CA PRO A 55 5.91 12.92 -2.65
C PRO A 55 4.58 13.57 -2.27
N TRP A 56 3.42 12.98 -2.59
CA TRP A 56 2.10 13.57 -2.29
C TRP A 56 1.64 13.37 -0.84
N TYR A 57 2.25 12.45 -0.09
CA TYR A 57 1.93 12.21 1.32
C TYR A 57 2.56 13.23 2.27
N ARG A 58 3.69 13.85 1.88
CA ARG A 58 4.40 14.88 2.66
C ARG A 58 3.96 16.32 2.32
N ARG A 59 2.78 16.52 1.72
CA ARG A 59 2.32 17.84 1.27
C ARG A 59 1.47 18.53 2.31
#